data_AF-A0A1F3B6K8-F1
#
_entry.id   AF-A0A1F3B6K8-F1
#
_cell.length_a   1.000
_cell.length_b   1.000
_cell.length_c   1.000
_cell.angle_alpha   90.00
_cell.angle_beta   90.00
_cell.angle_gamma   90.00
#
_symmetry.space_group_name_H-M   'P 1'
#
loop_
_entity.id
_entity.type
_entity.pdbx_description
1 polymer ?
#
loop_
_entity_poly.entity_id
_entity_poly.type
_entity_poly.pdbx_seq_one_letter_code
_entity_poly.pdbx_strand_id
1 'polypeptide(L)'
;LARRLYGEREGFWAAVVFATLPAVSLSSMVVSVDPFLLLFWGLALVCLHKALEEEDRLAWWVGLGLALGFGLLAKYAMGFFLLGFLVFTIWSPERIVLWRHKGTWLALGVAAAIIAPNVAWNAAHGFITFAHTKANANLGGSLFHPDKGLEFIGGQFAVFGPLLFATLAWLILRTRREVKGEREKFLLSFILPVLLPMVVQAFLSRANPNWAAPIYVAATVLVVGWLVAKGRWWVIRVSVILHLALAAAVYNIETLAPLAGVELTAKTDLLKRTRGWDQVAAGVEAFVRENPEAKLLFDARKVMAPLLYYIHPHPLDAAMWNQDVVPTNHFEMFMDIKDRVGESFLLITEEPNANHIAPWFESVEQLDRLRVTMYARPEDDLNIRIFRAVNFKGY
;
A
#
# COMPACT_ATOMS: atom_id res chain seq x y z
N LEU A 1 16.96 14.26 -4.59
CA LEU A 1 16.47 14.87 -5.86
C LEU A 1 16.33 16.39 -5.76
N ALA A 2 15.45 16.93 -4.91
CA ALA A 2 15.19 18.39 -4.78
C ALA A 2 16.46 19.26 -4.68
N ARG A 3 17.45 18.84 -3.87
CA ARG A 3 18.73 19.54 -3.75
C ARG A 3 19.41 19.83 -5.11
N ARG A 4 19.35 18.87 -6.04
CA ARG A 4 19.97 19.00 -7.37
C ARG A 4 19.15 19.89 -8.31
N LEU A 5 17.83 19.78 -8.26
CA LEU A 5 16.93 20.49 -9.17
C LEU A 5 16.69 21.96 -8.78
N TYR A 6 16.75 22.27 -7.48
CA TYR A 6 16.36 23.59 -6.96
C TYR A 6 17.39 24.22 -6.01
N GLY A 7 18.11 23.44 -5.21
CA GLY A 7 19.09 23.94 -4.24
C GLY A 7 18.98 23.30 -2.85
N GLU A 8 19.96 23.54 -1.98
CA GLU A 8 20.05 22.89 -0.66
C GLU A 8 18.83 23.17 0.23
N ARG A 9 18.34 24.42 0.20
CA ARG A 9 17.21 24.85 1.02
C ARG A 9 15.92 24.14 0.61
N GLU A 10 15.65 24.04 -0.69
CA GLU A 10 14.53 23.31 -1.27
C GLU A 10 14.67 21.82 -1.02
N GLY A 11 15.90 21.30 -1.07
CA GLY A 11 16.25 19.95 -0.68
C GLY A 11 15.82 19.61 0.74
N PHE A 12 16.21 20.45 1.70
CA PHE A 12 15.85 20.30 3.11
C PHE A 12 14.33 20.33 3.30
N TRP A 13 13.64 21.35 2.78
CA TRP A 13 12.21 21.48 2.97
C TRP A 13 11.41 20.40 2.24
N ALA A 14 11.86 19.91 1.08
CA ALA A 14 11.22 18.78 0.42
C ALA A 14 11.33 17.50 1.26
N ALA A 15 12.47 17.28 1.93
CA ALA A 15 12.62 16.15 2.84
C ALA A 15 11.68 16.27 4.06
N VAL A 16 11.64 17.44 4.71
CA VAL A 16 10.75 17.70 5.86
C VAL A 16 9.28 17.55 5.46
N VAL A 17 8.88 18.13 4.33
CA VAL A 17 7.49 18.04 3.84
C VAL A 17 7.13 16.60 3.51
N PHE A 18 7.99 15.86 2.80
CA PHE A 18 7.72 14.46 2.47
C PHE A 18 7.58 13.59 3.72
N ALA A 19 8.51 13.72 4.66
CA ALA A 19 8.50 12.96 5.92
C ALA A 19 7.27 13.25 6.78
N THR A 20 6.73 14.47 6.70
CA THR A 20 5.54 14.85 7.47
C THR A 20 4.24 14.69 6.70
N LEU A 21 4.21 14.24 5.44
CA LEU A 21 2.93 14.09 4.71
C LEU A 21 1.93 13.25 5.52
N PRO A 22 0.63 13.59 5.51
CA PRO A 22 -0.38 12.83 6.23
C PRO A 22 -0.35 11.34 5.89
N ALA A 23 -0.26 11.01 4.59
CA ALA A 23 -0.21 9.61 4.16
C ALA A 23 1.09 8.90 4.55
N VAL A 24 2.22 9.61 4.62
CA VAL A 24 3.50 9.01 5.09
C VAL A 24 3.41 8.69 6.58
N SER A 25 2.83 9.58 7.37
CA SER A 25 2.59 9.36 8.80
C SER A 25 1.66 8.15 9.00
N LEU A 26 0.49 8.14 8.36
CA LEU A 26 -0.46 7.02 8.44
C LEU A 26 0.16 5.70 7.95
N SER A 27 0.89 5.73 6.82
CA SER A 27 1.54 4.54 6.27
C SER A 27 2.64 4.00 7.18
N SER A 28 3.24 4.82 8.05
CA SER A 28 4.28 4.36 8.98
C SER A 28 3.74 3.52 10.14
N MET A 29 2.42 3.51 10.34
CA MET A 29 1.75 2.71 11.38
C MET A 29 1.43 1.28 10.91
N VAL A 30 1.62 0.97 9.62
CA VAL A 30 1.21 -0.30 9.03
C VAL A 30 2.33 -0.90 8.18
N VAL A 31 2.51 -2.22 8.28
CA VAL A 31 3.40 -2.94 7.38
C VAL A 31 2.69 -3.13 6.04
N SER A 32 3.24 -2.55 4.98
CA SER A 32 2.71 -2.68 3.61
C SER A 32 3.83 -2.61 2.58
N VAL A 33 3.48 -2.83 1.31
CA VAL A 33 4.42 -2.74 0.18
C VAL A 33 4.69 -1.31 -0.29
N ASP A 34 3.85 -0.35 0.10
CA ASP A 34 3.91 1.02 -0.40
C ASP A 34 5.23 1.74 -0.02
N PRO A 35 5.78 1.63 1.21
CA PRO A 35 7.08 2.21 1.55
C PRO A 35 8.22 1.75 0.64
N PHE A 36 8.26 0.46 0.27
CA PHE A 36 9.27 -0.07 -0.64
C PHE A 36 9.11 0.51 -2.05
N LEU A 37 7.88 0.61 -2.56
CA LEU A 37 7.62 1.26 -3.84
C LEU A 37 8.11 2.72 -3.83
N LEU A 38 7.79 3.49 -2.78
CA LEU A 38 8.20 4.90 -2.67
C LEU A 38 9.72 5.06 -2.59
N LEU A 39 10.40 4.18 -1.85
CA LEU A 39 11.87 4.13 -1.78
C LEU A 39 12.46 3.91 -3.18
N PHE A 40 12.04 2.86 -3.87
CA PHE A 40 12.59 2.53 -5.18
C PHE A 40 12.18 3.54 -6.25
N TRP A 41 11.00 4.15 -6.17
CA TRP A 41 10.60 5.27 -7.02
C TRP A 41 11.51 6.49 -6.84
N GLY A 42 11.82 6.86 -5.59
CA GLY A 42 12.75 7.95 -5.28
C GLY A 42 14.17 7.68 -5.75
N LEU A 43 14.68 6.46 -5.54
CA LEU A 43 15.99 6.02 -6.03
C LEU A 43 16.05 6.06 -7.56
N ALA A 44 14.99 5.59 -8.24
CA ALA A 44 14.90 5.63 -9.69
C ALA A 44 14.91 7.07 -10.22
N LEU A 45 14.17 8.00 -9.62
CA LEU A 45 14.22 9.43 -10.01
C LEU A 45 15.62 10.03 -9.81
N VAL A 46 16.30 9.70 -8.70
CA VAL A 46 17.66 10.17 -8.44
C VAL A 46 18.65 9.60 -9.45
N CYS A 47 18.62 8.29 -9.70
CA CYS A 47 19.51 7.62 -10.64
C CYS A 47 19.26 8.09 -12.08
N LEU A 48 17.99 8.25 -12.49
CA LEU A 48 17.66 8.80 -13.80
C LEU A 48 18.19 10.22 -13.95
N HIS A 49 17.89 11.11 -13.00
CA HIS A 49 18.39 12.48 -13.08
C HIS A 49 19.92 12.53 -13.14
N LYS A 50 20.59 11.64 -12.39
CA LYS A 50 22.03 11.48 -12.42
C LYS A 50 22.58 10.98 -13.75
N ALA A 51 21.89 10.02 -14.35
CA ALA A 51 22.21 9.52 -15.68
C ALA A 51 22.01 10.58 -16.76
N LEU A 52 21.16 11.59 -16.54
CA LEU A 52 21.04 12.76 -17.45
C LEU A 52 22.15 13.79 -17.26
N GLU A 53 22.73 13.91 -16.05
CA GLU A 53 23.89 14.79 -15.78
C GLU A 53 25.21 14.16 -16.27
N GLU A 54 25.35 12.84 -16.08
CA GLU A 54 26.57 12.07 -16.30
C GLU A 54 26.27 10.91 -17.28
N GLU A 55 25.90 11.23 -18.54
CA GLU A 55 25.37 10.25 -19.51
C GLU A 55 26.27 9.01 -19.71
N ASP A 56 27.59 9.22 -19.76
CA ASP A 56 28.59 8.15 -19.95
C ASP A 56 28.78 7.24 -18.73
N ARG A 57 28.29 7.65 -17.54
CA ARG A 57 28.48 6.89 -16.32
C ARG A 57 27.40 5.82 -16.16
N LEU A 58 27.70 4.65 -16.72
CA LEU A 58 26.81 3.47 -16.70
C LEU A 58 26.34 3.03 -15.30
N ALA A 59 27.08 3.36 -14.23
CA ALA A 59 26.68 3.05 -12.86
C ALA A 59 25.30 3.64 -12.49
N TRP A 60 24.95 4.84 -12.98
CA TRP A 60 23.64 5.43 -12.72
C TRP A 60 22.51 4.74 -13.47
N TRP A 61 22.79 4.23 -14.67
CA TRP A 61 21.86 3.42 -15.44
C TRP A 61 21.64 2.05 -14.81
N VAL A 62 22.69 1.40 -14.29
CA VAL A 62 22.56 0.17 -13.49
C VAL A 62 21.75 0.44 -12.23
N GLY A 63 22.05 1.52 -11.49
CA GLY A 63 21.29 1.93 -10.31
C GLY A 63 19.81 2.18 -10.61
N LEU A 64 19.50 2.80 -11.76
CA LEU A 64 18.13 2.95 -12.25
C LEU A 64 17.48 1.57 -12.47
N GLY A 65 18.15 0.67 -13.18
CA GLY A 65 17.65 -0.69 -13.42
C GLY A 65 17.40 -1.49 -12.14
N LEU A 66 18.31 -1.40 -11.16
CA LEU A 66 18.13 -2.02 -9.83
C LEU A 66 16.87 -1.46 -9.14
N ALA A 67 16.72 -0.13 -9.11
CA ALA A 67 15.57 0.52 -8.50
C ALA A 67 14.25 0.13 -9.21
N LEU A 68 14.22 0.09 -10.55
CA LEU A 68 13.06 -0.37 -11.31
C LEU A 68 12.72 -1.83 -11.01
N GLY A 69 13.71 -2.73 -11.00
CA GLY A 69 13.52 -4.15 -10.75
C GLY A 69 12.99 -4.45 -9.36
N PHE A 70 13.63 -3.93 -8.32
CA PHE A 70 13.15 -4.10 -6.94
C PHE A 70 11.84 -3.38 -6.67
N GLY A 71 11.61 -2.22 -7.31
CA GLY A 71 10.32 -1.53 -7.26
C GLY A 71 9.19 -2.38 -7.85
N LEU A 72 9.42 -3.06 -8.98
CA LEU A 72 8.45 -3.99 -9.57
C LEU A 72 8.18 -5.20 -8.68
N LEU A 73 9.19 -5.72 -7.99
CA LEU A 73 9.02 -6.80 -7.00
C LEU A 73 8.21 -6.34 -5.79
N ALA A 74 8.37 -5.09 -5.36
CA ALA A 74 7.56 -4.51 -4.29
C ALA A 74 6.11 -4.31 -4.73
N LYS A 75 5.88 -3.69 -5.90
CA LYS A 75 4.55 -3.44 -6.46
C LYS A 75 4.63 -3.17 -7.96
N TYR A 76 3.79 -3.84 -8.75
CA TYR A 76 3.74 -3.66 -10.21
C TYR A 76 3.40 -2.23 -10.66
N ALA A 77 2.87 -1.38 -9.77
CA ALA A 77 2.71 0.05 -10.01
C ALA A 77 4.02 0.76 -10.36
N MET A 78 5.19 0.19 -10.04
CA MET A 78 6.49 0.70 -10.52
C MET A 78 6.56 0.77 -12.05
N GLY A 79 5.79 -0.01 -12.80
CA GLY A 79 5.70 0.06 -14.25
C GLY A 79 5.27 1.43 -14.79
N PHE A 80 4.52 2.21 -14.00
CA PHE A 80 4.18 3.60 -14.36
C PHE A 80 5.41 4.50 -14.48
N PHE A 81 6.55 4.14 -13.87
CA PHE A 81 7.80 4.88 -14.03
C PHE A 81 8.23 4.91 -15.50
N LEU A 82 8.06 3.81 -16.23
CA LEU A 82 8.38 3.75 -17.66
C LEU A 82 7.46 4.66 -18.48
N LEU A 83 6.18 4.73 -18.13
CA LEU A 83 5.26 5.68 -18.75
C LEU A 83 5.69 7.12 -18.46
N GLY A 84 6.18 7.39 -17.25
CA GLY A 84 6.72 8.70 -16.89
C GLY A 84 7.97 9.07 -17.68
N PHE A 85 8.88 8.11 -17.85
CA PHE A 85 10.06 8.28 -18.70
C PHE A 85 9.66 8.54 -20.17
N LEU A 86 8.70 7.78 -20.71
CA LEU A 86 8.17 8.00 -22.05
C LEU A 86 7.60 9.42 -22.21
N VAL A 87 6.72 9.84 -21.29
CA VAL A 87 6.14 11.19 -21.31
C VAL A 87 7.21 12.27 -21.18
N PHE A 88 8.26 12.05 -20.39
CA PHE A 88 9.40 12.97 -20.31
C PHE A 88 10.11 13.14 -21.66
N THR A 89 10.42 12.04 -22.34
CA THR A 89 11.09 12.10 -23.66
C THR A 89 10.22 12.69 -24.77
N ILE A 90 8.90 12.56 -24.68
CA ILE A 90 7.96 13.20 -25.62
C ILE A 90 7.83 14.70 -25.33
N TRP A 91 7.76 15.09 -24.06
CA TRP A 91 7.56 16.48 -23.66
C TRP A 91 8.83 17.34 -23.74
N SER A 92 10.00 16.70 -23.70
CA SER A 92 11.30 17.33 -23.96
C SER A 92 11.94 16.63 -25.16
N PRO A 93 11.61 17.03 -26.40
CA PRO A 93 12.02 16.33 -27.62
C PRO A 93 13.52 16.10 -27.73
N GLU A 94 14.34 16.99 -27.15
CA GLU A 94 15.80 16.86 -27.08
C GLU A 94 16.23 15.58 -26.34
N ARG A 95 15.38 15.06 -25.45
CA ARG A 95 15.60 13.83 -24.67
C ARG A 95 15.16 12.55 -25.39
N ILE A 96 14.58 12.63 -26.59
CA ILE A 96 14.20 11.44 -27.36
C ILE A 96 15.41 10.55 -27.69
N VAL A 97 16.60 11.16 -27.79
CA VAL A 97 17.87 10.46 -28.05
C VAL A 97 18.22 9.45 -26.95
N LEU A 98 17.66 9.58 -25.74
CA LEU A 98 17.88 8.63 -24.65
C LEU A 98 17.42 7.22 -25.00
N TRP A 99 16.42 7.05 -25.87
CA TRP A 99 16.01 5.72 -26.34
C TRP A 99 17.05 5.04 -27.22
N ARG A 100 17.99 5.79 -27.79
CA ARG A 100 19.15 5.28 -28.53
C ARG A 100 20.37 5.09 -27.62
N HIS A 101 20.33 5.62 -26.41
CA HIS A 101 21.44 5.53 -25.46
C HIS A 101 21.52 4.11 -24.85
N LYS A 102 22.72 3.51 -24.88
CA LYS A 102 23.00 2.17 -24.34
C LYS A 102 22.60 2.03 -22.86
N GLY A 103 22.71 3.11 -22.09
CA GLY A 103 22.35 3.12 -20.67
C GLY A 103 20.87 2.84 -20.42
N THR A 104 19.97 3.33 -21.28
CA THR A 104 18.53 3.08 -21.16
C THR A 104 18.23 1.59 -21.26
N TRP A 105 18.80 0.92 -22.26
CA TRP A 105 18.64 -0.52 -22.46
C TRP A 105 19.32 -1.34 -21.36
N LEU A 106 20.46 -0.88 -20.85
CA LEU A 106 21.10 -1.48 -19.68
C LEU A 106 20.19 -1.43 -18.44
N ALA A 107 19.57 -0.28 -18.15
CA ALA A 107 18.64 -0.13 -17.04
C ALA A 107 17.42 -1.05 -17.19
N LEU A 108 16.81 -1.08 -18.38
CA LEU A 108 15.68 -1.96 -18.69
C LEU A 108 16.06 -3.44 -18.59
N GLY A 109 17.24 -3.82 -19.09
CA GLY A 109 17.76 -5.19 -19.01
C GLY A 109 18.00 -5.64 -17.57
N VAL A 110 18.60 -4.80 -16.72
CA VAL A 110 18.78 -5.08 -15.29
C VAL A 110 17.44 -5.21 -14.57
N ALA A 111 16.49 -4.30 -14.83
CA ALA A 111 15.15 -4.38 -14.26
C ALA A 111 14.43 -5.66 -14.67
N ALA A 112 14.50 -6.03 -15.95
CA ALA A 112 13.93 -7.25 -16.51
C ALA A 112 14.55 -8.49 -15.86
N ALA A 113 15.86 -8.54 -15.69
CA ALA A 113 16.54 -9.66 -15.03
C ALA A 113 16.08 -9.86 -13.58
N ILE A 114 15.85 -8.77 -12.83
CA ILE A 114 15.39 -8.83 -11.44
C ILE A 114 13.94 -9.33 -11.35
N ILE A 115 13.04 -8.83 -12.21
CA ILE A 115 11.63 -9.22 -12.17
C ILE A 115 11.35 -10.57 -12.85
N ALA A 116 12.29 -11.08 -13.66
CA ALA A 116 12.11 -12.30 -14.45
C ALA A 116 11.68 -13.53 -13.63
N PRO A 117 12.26 -13.85 -12.45
CA PRO A 117 11.82 -15.01 -11.67
C PRO A 117 10.36 -14.91 -11.24
N ASN A 118 9.89 -13.71 -10.89
CA ASN A 118 8.50 -13.48 -10.52
C ASN A 118 7.54 -13.62 -11.71
N VAL A 119 7.94 -13.14 -12.89
CA VAL A 119 7.16 -13.29 -14.13
C VAL A 119 7.10 -14.76 -14.56
N ALA A 120 8.22 -15.48 -14.52
CA ALA A 120 8.29 -16.90 -14.85
C ALA A 120 7.43 -17.74 -13.89
N TRP A 121 7.51 -17.47 -12.59
CA TRP A 121 6.65 -18.11 -11.60
C TRP A 121 5.17 -17.83 -11.89
N ASN A 122 4.79 -16.57 -12.14
CA ASN A 122 3.41 -16.23 -12.47
C ASN A 122 2.93 -16.94 -13.74
N ALA A 123 3.74 -16.99 -14.80
CA ALA A 123 3.39 -17.69 -16.03
C ALA A 123 3.15 -19.19 -15.79
N ALA A 124 3.96 -19.82 -14.94
CA ALA A 124 3.78 -21.22 -14.54
C ALA A 124 2.54 -21.46 -13.67
N HIS A 125 1.97 -20.42 -13.05
CA HIS A 125 0.82 -20.48 -12.15
C HIS A 125 -0.40 -19.73 -12.71
N GLY A 126 -0.58 -19.74 -14.04
CA GLY A 126 -1.77 -19.18 -14.70
C GLY A 126 -1.95 -17.66 -14.54
N PHE A 127 -0.86 -16.93 -14.28
CA PHE A 127 -0.85 -15.49 -14.00
C PHE A 127 -1.76 -15.06 -12.84
N ILE A 128 -1.86 -15.89 -11.80
CA ILE A 128 -2.76 -15.65 -10.67
C ILE A 128 -2.58 -14.28 -10.00
N THR A 129 -1.36 -13.75 -9.90
CA THR A 129 -1.11 -12.39 -9.35
C THR A 129 -1.72 -11.30 -10.23
N PHE A 130 -1.64 -11.46 -11.56
CA PHE A 130 -2.23 -10.50 -12.50
C PHE A 130 -3.76 -10.60 -12.50
N ALA A 131 -4.31 -11.81 -12.40
CA ALA A 131 -5.75 -12.01 -12.25
C ALA A 131 -6.27 -11.32 -10.98
N HIS A 132 -5.59 -11.50 -9.84
CA HIS A 132 -5.92 -10.82 -8.59
C HIS A 132 -5.81 -9.28 -8.71
N THR A 133 -4.75 -8.78 -9.35
CA THR A 133 -4.56 -7.34 -9.59
C THR A 133 -5.67 -6.77 -10.48
N LYS A 134 -6.08 -7.50 -11.52
CA LYS A 134 -7.19 -7.12 -12.40
C LYS A 134 -8.52 -7.13 -11.65
N ALA A 135 -8.76 -8.14 -10.82
CA ALA A 135 -9.95 -8.23 -9.98
C ALA A 135 -10.02 -7.04 -9.01
N ASN A 136 -8.89 -6.59 -8.45
CA ASN A 136 -8.83 -5.40 -7.61
C ASN A 136 -9.20 -4.11 -8.35
N ALA A 137 -8.89 -3.99 -9.64
CA ALA A 137 -9.32 -2.86 -10.45
C ALA A 137 -10.84 -2.85 -10.70
N ASN A 138 -11.50 -4.00 -10.55
CA ASN A 138 -12.95 -4.21 -10.60
C ASN A 138 -13.69 -3.33 -11.61
N LEU A 139 -13.28 -3.40 -12.88
CA LEU A 139 -13.89 -2.66 -13.98
C LEU A 139 -15.16 -3.34 -14.55
N GLY A 140 -15.73 -4.30 -13.83
CA GLY A 140 -16.98 -4.96 -14.21
C GLY A 140 -18.18 -4.24 -13.60
N GLY A 141 -19.23 -3.98 -14.40
CA GLY A 141 -20.48 -3.36 -13.95
C GLY A 141 -20.84 -2.06 -14.69
N SER A 142 -21.72 -1.26 -14.08
CA SER A 142 -22.06 0.07 -14.59
C SER A 142 -20.83 0.97 -14.53
N LEU A 143 -20.28 1.34 -15.68
CA LEU A 143 -19.15 2.25 -15.76
C LEU A 143 -19.67 3.68 -15.57
N PHE A 144 -18.94 4.46 -14.76
CA PHE A 144 -19.15 5.87 -14.40
C PHE A 144 -19.81 6.12 -13.02
N HIS A 145 -18.96 6.43 -12.04
CA HIS A 145 -19.26 6.75 -10.65
C HIS A 145 -18.65 8.12 -10.27
N PRO A 146 -19.34 9.24 -10.56
CA PRO A 146 -18.81 10.57 -10.33
C PRO A 146 -18.53 10.86 -8.85
N ASP A 147 -19.34 10.29 -7.95
CA ASP A 147 -19.13 10.34 -6.50
C ASP A 147 -17.79 9.71 -6.11
N LYS A 148 -17.43 8.56 -6.69
CA LYS A 148 -16.15 7.87 -6.44
C LYS A 148 -14.96 8.61 -7.02
N GLY A 149 -15.11 9.22 -8.19
CA GLY A 149 -14.10 10.10 -8.78
C GLY A 149 -13.82 11.31 -7.90
N LEU A 150 -14.86 11.97 -7.40
CA LEU A 150 -14.75 13.10 -6.47
C LEU A 150 -14.19 12.69 -5.10
N GLU A 151 -14.60 11.54 -4.57
CA GLU A 151 -14.07 10.95 -3.33
C GLU A 151 -12.57 10.71 -3.46
N PHE A 152 -12.10 10.17 -4.58
CA PHE A 152 -10.68 9.96 -4.84
C PHE A 152 -9.90 11.26 -4.90
N ILE A 153 -10.41 12.27 -5.62
CA ILE A 153 -9.78 13.60 -5.70
C ILE A 153 -9.72 14.25 -4.31
N GLY A 154 -10.81 14.21 -3.54
CA GLY A 154 -10.85 14.65 -2.15
C GLY A 154 -9.83 13.90 -1.28
N GLY A 155 -9.71 12.60 -1.48
CA GLY A 155 -8.70 11.75 -0.85
C GLY A 155 -7.27 12.22 -1.13
N GLN A 156 -6.97 12.79 -2.30
CA GLN A 156 -5.63 13.32 -2.58
C GLN A 156 -5.27 14.56 -1.73
N PHE A 157 -6.26 15.37 -1.34
CA PHE A 157 -6.05 16.45 -0.35
C PHE A 157 -5.74 15.88 1.04
N ALA A 158 -6.38 14.77 1.41
CA ALA A 158 -6.08 14.09 2.67
C ALA A 158 -4.69 13.44 2.66
N VAL A 159 -4.30 12.82 1.54
CA VAL A 159 -3.03 12.10 1.40
C VAL A 159 -1.82 13.03 1.35
N PHE A 160 -1.89 14.10 0.55
CA PHE A 160 -0.78 15.03 0.33
C PHE A 160 -0.81 16.27 1.23
N GLY A 161 -1.94 16.51 1.89
CA GLY A 161 -2.20 17.73 2.64
C GLY A 161 -2.91 18.79 1.79
N PRO A 162 -3.87 19.53 2.37
CA PRO A 162 -4.83 20.31 1.58
C PRO A 162 -4.16 21.44 0.78
N LEU A 163 -3.23 22.17 1.41
CA LEU A 163 -2.53 23.28 0.76
C LEU A 163 -1.55 22.82 -0.33
N LEU A 164 -0.89 21.68 -0.11
CA LEU A 164 0.09 21.15 -1.06
C LEU A 164 -0.61 20.57 -2.29
N PHE A 165 -1.71 19.84 -2.10
CA PHE A 165 -2.49 19.33 -3.23
C PHE A 165 -3.18 20.44 -4.00
N ALA A 166 -3.72 21.46 -3.31
CA ALA A 166 -4.22 22.66 -3.99
C ALA A 166 -3.14 23.34 -4.84
N THR A 167 -1.91 23.42 -4.33
CA THR A 167 -0.78 23.97 -5.08
C THR A 167 -0.41 23.08 -6.27
N LEU A 168 -0.38 21.76 -6.10
CA LEU A 168 -0.12 20.82 -7.19
C LEU A 168 -1.19 20.92 -8.29
N ALA A 169 -2.47 20.91 -7.91
CA ALA A 169 -3.58 21.05 -8.85
C ALA A 169 -3.49 22.38 -9.60
N TRP A 170 -3.16 23.48 -8.91
CA TRP A 170 -2.94 24.77 -9.54
C TRP A 170 -1.79 24.76 -10.56
N LEU A 171 -0.66 24.10 -10.24
CA LEU A 171 0.47 23.95 -11.16
C LEU A 171 0.09 23.13 -12.40
N ILE A 172 -0.67 22.05 -12.23
CA ILE A 172 -1.16 21.23 -13.34
C ILE A 172 -2.11 22.03 -14.23
N LEU A 173 -3.09 22.74 -13.66
CA LEU A 173 -4.06 23.55 -14.41
C LEU A 173 -3.42 24.74 -15.12
N ARG A 174 -2.30 25.26 -14.59
CA ARG A 174 -1.56 26.39 -15.18
C ARG A 174 -0.22 25.97 -15.78
N THR A 175 -0.08 24.71 -16.17
CA THR A 175 1.18 24.15 -16.70
C THR A 175 1.80 25.06 -17.76
N ARG A 176 1.05 25.48 -18.79
CA ARG A 176 1.59 26.35 -19.85
C ARG A 176 2.15 27.70 -19.36
N ARG A 177 1.68 28.22 -18.24
CA ARG A 177 2.10 29.51 -17.67
C ARG A 177 3.22 29.36 -16.66
N GLU A 178 3.15 28.33 -15.82
CA GLU A 178 3.99 28.16 -14.64
C GLU A 178 5.13 27.15 -14.83
N VAL A 179 5.00 26.25 -15.81
CA VAL A 179 5.92 25.14 -16.06
C VAL A 179 6.63 25.42 -17.38
N LYS A 180 7.73 26.17 -17.29
CA LYS A 180 8.54 26.55 -18.45
C LYS A 180 9.89 25.82 -18.50
N GLY A 181 10.42 25.39 -17.35
CA GLY A 181 11.72 24.75 -17.25
C GLY A 181 11.67 23.24 -17.48
N GLU A 182 12.81 22.69 -17.85
CA GLU A 182 13.00 21.26 -18.06
C GLU A 182 12.78 20.45 -16.77
N ARG A 183 13.21 21.00 -15.62
CA ARG A 183 13.02 20.36 -14.31
C ARG A 183 11.53 20.18 -13.95
N GLU A 184 10.67 21.16 -14.24
CA GLU A 184 9.25 21.04 -13.97
C GLU A 184 8.59 20.03 -14.93
N LYS A 185 9.00 20.02 -16.22
CA LYS A 185 8.57 18.99 -17.17
C LYS A 185 8.96 17.59 -16.69
N PHE A 186 10.22 17.41 -16.28
CA PHE A 186 10.72 16.16 -15.71
C PHE A 186 9.84 15.68 -14.56
N LEU A 187 9.59 16.52 -13.55
CA LEU A 187 8.79 16.12 -12.40
C LEU A 187 7.33 15.83 -12.77
N LEU A 188 6.70 16.63 -13.63
CA LEU A 188 5.33 16.40 -14.08
C LEU A 188 5.18 15.12 -14.90
N SER A 189 6.20 14.74 -15.66
CA SER A 189 6.22 13.46 -16.37
C SER A 189 6.19 12.27 -15.42
N PHE A 190 6.61 12.39 -14.16
CA PHE A 190 6.45 11.31 -13.16
C PHE A 190 5.24 11.50 -12.23
N ILE A 191 4.42 12.54 -12.46
CA ILE A 191 3.18 12.80 -11.71
C ILE A 191 1.97 12.45 -12.57
N LEU A 192 1.85 13.06 -13.76
CA LEU A 192 0.64 12.97 -14.59
C LEU A 192 0.34 11.54 -15.09
N PRO A 193 1.33 10.73 -15.53
CA PRO A 193 1.04 9.39 -16.05
C PRO A 193 0.60 8.37 -14.99
N VAL A 194 0.69 8.72 -13.71
CA VAL A 194 0.09 7.95 -12.60
C VAL A 194 -1.22 8.59 -12.19
N LEU A 195 -1.22 9.91 -11.94
CA LEU A 195 -2.39 10.61 -11.42
C LEU A 195 -3.59 10.55 -12.36
N LEU A 196 -3.39 10.79 -13.67
CA LEU A 196 -4.49 10.84 -14.62
C LEU A 196 -5.19 9.47 -14.79
N PRO A 197 -4.46 8.35 -15.01
CA PRO A 197 -5.10 7.04 -15.03
C PRO A 197 -5.80 6.69 -13.71
N MET A 198 -5.26 7.08 -12.55
CA MET A 198 -5.92 6.80 -11.27
C MET A 198 -7.18 7.63 -11.06
N VAL A 199 -7.21 8.88 -11.50
CA VAL A 199 -8.45 9.68 -11.52
C VAL A 199 -9.47 9.05 -12.46
N VAL A 200 -9.08 8.70 -13.69
CA VAL A 200 -9.98 8.02 -14.65
C VAL A 200 -10.50 6.71 -14.06
N GLN A 201 -9.61 5.89 -13.50
CA GLN A 201 -9.96 4.65 -12.81
C GLN A 201 -10.98 4.92 -11.71
N ALA A 202 -10.81 5.96 -10.89
CA ALA A 202 -11.74 6.32 -9.81
C ALA A 202 -13.14 6.71 -10.30
N PHE A 203 -13.24 7.31 -11.48
CA PHE A 203 -14.53 7.58 -12.14
C PHE A 203 -15.13 6.32 -12.75
N LEU A 204 -14.33 5.34 -13.17
CA LEU A 204 -14.84 4.10 -13.76
C LEU A 204 -15.20 3.04 -12.70
N SER A 205 -14.45 2.99 -11.60
CA SER A 205 -14.60 2.06 -10.48
C SER A 205 -13.95 2.63 -9.22
N ARG A 206 -14.20 2.03 -8.06
CA ARG A 206 -13.59 2.50 -6.80
C ARG A 206 -12.07 2.39 -6.88
N ALA A 207 -11.36 3.48 -6.61
CA ALA A 207 -9.91 3.52 -6.42
C ALA A 207 -9.56 3.95 -5.01
N ASN A 208 -8.56 3.32 -4.39
CA ASN A 208 -8.10 3.75 -3.07
C ASN A 208 -7.14 4.95 -3.21
N PRO A 209 -7.20 5.96 -2.32
CA PRO A 209 -6.36 7.16 -2.42
C PRO A 209 -4.85 6.88 -2.49
N ASN A 210 -4.37 5.81 -1.83
CA ASN A 210 -2.97 5.41 -1.85
C ASN A 210 -2.48 4.86 -3.21
N TRP A 211 -3.37 4.56 -4.16
CA TRP A 211 -2.97 4.08 -5.48
C TRP A 211 -2.16 5.11 -6.27
N ALA A 212 -2.33 6.39 -5.99
CA ALA A 212 -1.52 7.48 -6.55
C ALA A 212 -0.28 7.82 -5.72
N ALA A 213 -0.01 7.13 -4.61
CA ALA A 213 1.08 7.48 -3.67
C ALA A 213 2.46 7.76 -4.33
N PRO A 214 2.91 7.04 -5.38
CA PRO A 214 4.20 7.29 -6.01
C PRO A 214 4.40 8.71 -6.55
N ILE A 215 3.31 9.40 -6.95
CA ILE A 215 3.42 10.77 -7.48
C ILE A 215 4.00 11.72 -6.46
N TYR A 216 3.78 11.48 -5.17
CA TYR A 216 4.14 12.43 -4.12
C TYR A 216 5.64 12.54 -3.90
N VAL A 217 6.42 11.57 -4.38
CA VAL A 217 7.88 11.70 -4.42
C VAL A 217 8.29 12.86 -5.35
N ALA A 218 7.75 12.90 -6.57
CA ALA A 218 8.02 13.98 -7.52
C ALA A 218 7.22 15.27 -7.19
N ALA A 219 5.97 15.13 -6.75
CA ALA A 219 5.10 16.26 -6.46
C ALA A 219 5.60 17.08 -5.27
N THR A 220 6.13 16.46 -4.21
CA THR A 220 6.76 17.20 -3.11
C THR A 220 7.92 18.05 -3.61
N VAL A 221 8.79 17.47 -4.46
CA VAL A 221 9.93 18.21 -5.03
C VAL A 221 9.46 19.39 -5.87
N LEU A 222 8.47 19.19 -6.73
CA LEU A 222 7.91 20.23 -7.59
C LEU A 222 7.24 21.36 -6.78
N VAL A 223 6.34 20.99 -5.88
CA VAL A 223 5.54 21.95 -5.09
C VAL A 223 6.44 22.75 -4.16
N VAL A 224 7.34 22.10 -3.43
CA VAL A 224 8.27 22.80 -2.53
C VAL A 224 9.21 23.70 -3.33
N GLY A 225 9.82 23.21 -4.40
CA GLY A 225 10.71 24.02 -5.24
C GLY A 225 10.01 25.27 -5.78
N TRP A 226 8.77 25.13 -6.24
CA TRP A 226 7.98 26.26 -6.73
C TRP A 226 7.57 27.24 -5.63
N LEU A 227 7.10 26.76 -4.47
CA LEU A 227 6.70 27.61 -3.33
C LEU A 227 7.88 28.44 -2.82
N VAL A 228 9.05 27.82 -2.71
CA VAL A 228 10.28 28.48 -2.30
C VAL A 228 10.67 29.57 -3.31
N ALA A 229 10.70 29.24 -4.61
CA ALA A 229 11.05 30.20 -5.66
C ALA A 229 10.09 31.40 -5.71
N LYS A 230 8.83 31.23 -5.32
CA LYS A 230 7.83 32.32 -5.23
C LYS A 230 7.78 33.01 -3.87
N GLY A 231 8.66 32.66 -2.93
CA GLY A 231 8.67 33.24 -1.58
C GLY A 231 7.47 32.86 -0.71
N ARG A 232 6.70 31.82 -1.08
CA ARG A 232 5.47 31.39 -0.40
C ARG A 232 5.75 30.45 0.78
N TRP A 233 6.73 30.81 1.60
CA TRP A 233 7.20 30.00 2.74
C TRP A 233 6.12 29.67 3.76
N TRP A 234 5.12 30.53 3.91
CA TRP A 234 4.02 30.32 4.83
C TRP A 234 3.23 29.05 4.49
N VAL A 235 3.07 28.71 3.20
CA VAL A 235 2.35 27.49 2.77
C VAL A 235 3.07 26.25 3.29
N ILE A 236 4.40 26.19 3.12
CA ILE A 236 5.23 25.08 3.61
C ILE A 236 5.12 24.97 5.14
N ARG A 237 5.28 26.09 5.85
CA ARG A 237 5.23 26.12 7.32
C ARG A 237 3.88 25.66 7.85
N VAL A 238 2.79 26.22 7.32
CA VAL A 238 1.42 25.86 7.73
C VAL A 238 1.15 24.39 7.39
N SER A 239 1.55 23.90 6.21
CA SER A 239 1.43 22.48 5.86
C SER A 239 2.15 21.58 6.85
N VAL A 240 3.42 21.84 7.16
CA VAL A 240 4.19 21.02 8.11
C VAL A 240 3.54 21.03 9.50
N ILE A 241 3.10 22.19 9.98
CA ILE A 241 2.40 22.29 11.27
C ILE A 241 1.10 21.47 11.25
N LEU A 242 0.28 21.64 10.21
CA LEU A 242 -0.98 20.90 10.07
C LEU A 242 -0.75 19.40 9.99
N HIS A 243 0.27 18.95 9.25
CA HIS A 243 0.52 17.53 9.12
C HIS A 243 1.07 16.92 10.41
N LEU A 244 1.97 17.62 11.11
CA LEU A 244 2.48 17.18 12.42
C LEU A 244 1.36 17.15 13.46
N ALA A 245 0.49 18.16 13.47
CA ALA A 245 -0.68 18.19 14.34
C ALA A 245 -1.64 17.02 14.04
N LEU A 246 -1.87 16.73 12.75
CA LEU A 246 -2.68 15.58 12.34
C LEU A 246 -2.04 14.25 12.73
N ALA A 247 -0.73 14.08 12.50
CA ALA A 247 -0.01 12.88 12.89
C ALA A 247 -0.06 12.68 14.41
N ALA A 248 0.20 13.73 15.19
CA ALA A 248 0.06 13.70 16.65
C ALA A 248 -1.37 13.35 17.08
N ALA A 249 -2.38 13.90 16.40
CA ALA A 249 -3.78 13.61 16.67
C ALA A 249 -4.13 12.14 16.41
N VAL A 250 -3.71 11.58 15.28
CA VAL A 250 -3.99 10.19 14.91
C VAL A 250 -3.24 9.21 15.80
N TYR A 251 -1.96 9.46 16.09
CA TYR A 251 -1.16 8.57 16.93
C TYR A 251 -1.66 8.53 18.39
N ASN A 252 -2.32 9.60 18.84
CA ASN A 252 -2.88 9.72 20.19
C ASN A 252 -4.41 9.76 20.17
N ILE A 253 -5.04 9.14 19.17
CA ILE A 253 -6.49 9.25 18.97
C ILE A 253 -7.30 8.71 20.17
N GLU A 254 -6.77 7.72 20.89
CA GLU A 254 -7.39 7.15 22.10
C GLU A 254 -7.54 8.18 23.21
N THR A 255 -6.53 9.03 23.38
CA THR A 255 -6.52 10.07 24.42
C THR A 255 -7.28 11.31 23.95
N LEU A 256 -7.10 11.69 22.68
CA LEU A 256 -7.61 12.97 22.17
C LEU A 256 -9.08 12.93 21.76
N ALA A 257 -9.58 11.81 21.24
CA ALA A 257 -10.98 11.73 20.81
C ALA A 257 -11.96 11.94 21.98
N PRO A 258 -11.81 11.28 23.15
CA PRO A 258 -12.69 11.54 24.30
C PRO A 258 -12.59 12.99 24.81
N LEU A 259 -11.40 13.57 24.83
CA LEU A 259 -11.19 14.98 25.23
C LEU A 259 -11.89 15.96 24.28
N ALA A 260 -12.01 15.60 23.01
CA ALA A 260 -12.74 16.37 22.01
C ALA A 260 -14.26 16.07 21.99
N GLY A 261 -14.77 15.24 22.91
CA GLY A 261 -16.17 14.80 22.94
C GLY A 261 -16.53 13.86 21.80
N VAL A 262 -15.55 13.24 21.14
CA VAL A 262 -15.74 12.28 20.05
C VAL A 262 -15.67 10.87 20.61
N GLU A 263 -16.79 10.15 20.54
CA GLU A 263 -16.84 8.72 20.87
C GLU A 263 -16.12 7.92 19.77
N LEU A 264 -15.11 7.14 20.16
CA LEU A 264 -14.50 6.16 19.26
C LEU A 264 -15.45 4.98 19.11
N THR A 265 -15.78 4.70 17.86
CA THR A 265 -16.64 3.62 17.41
C THR A 265 -15.93 2.89 16.27
N ALA A 266 -16.49 1.76 15.83
CA ALA A 266 -15.94 1.04 14.69
C ALA A 266 -15.84 1.86 13.40
N LYS A 267 -16.65 2.92 13.28
CA LYS A 267 -16.70 3.80 12.11
C LYS A 267 -15.75 4.99 12.21
N THR A 268 -15.46 5.46 13.42
CA THR A 268 -14.69 6.68 13.67
C THR A 268 -13.22 6.40 14.01
N ASP A 269 -12.91 5.20 14.48
CA ASP A 269 -11.54 4.80 14.78
C ASP A 269 -10.77 4.36 13.52
N LEU A 270 -9.82 5.20 13.10
CA LEU A 270 -8.93 4.95 11.96
C LEU A 270 -7.99 3.75 12.19
N LEU A 271 -7.76 3.38 13.45
CA LEU A 271 -6.83 2.33 13.87
C LEU A 271 -7.55 1.05 14.29
N LYS A 272 -8.88 0.97 14.18
CA LYS A 272 -9.67 -0.23 14.58
C LYS A 272 -9.01 -1.54 14.15
N ARG A 273 -8.60 -1.61 12.88
CA ARG A 273 -8.12 -2.84 12.25
C ARG A 273 -6.80 -3.36 12.82
N THR A 274 -6.03 -2.52 13.52
CA THR A 274 -4.72 -2.88 14.08
C THR A 274 -4.77 -3.13 15.59
N ARG A 275 -5.93 -2.95 16.24
CA ARG A 275 -6.08 -3.03 17.69
C ARG A 275 -6.56 -4.41 18.15
N GLY A 276 -6.20 -4.75 19.38
CA GLY A 276 -6.72 -5.90 20.12
C GLY A 276 -6.19 -7.27 19.70
N TRP A 277 -5.43 -7.37 18.60
CA TRP A 277 -4.88 -8.63 18.11
C TRP A 277 -3.85 -9.27 19.03
N ASP A 278 -3.12 -8.47 19.80
CA ASP A 278 -2.22 -8.91 20.87
C ASP A 278 -2.99 -9.62 22.00
N GLN A 279 -4.13 -9.07 22.41
CA GLN A 279 -5.00 -9.66 23.43
C GLN A 279 -5.70 -10.92 22.91
N VAL A 280 -6.16 -10.92 21.64
CA VAL A 280 -6.70 -12.13 21.01
C VAL A 280 -5.61 -13.21 20.96
N ALA A 281 -4.39 -12.88 20.54
CA ALA A 281 -3.29 -13.84 20.46
C ALA A 281 -3.00 -14.47 21.83
N ALA A 282 -2.87 -13.65 22.89
CA ALA A 282 -2.66 -14.15 24.25
C ALA A 282 -3.78 -15.10 24.72
N GLY A 283 -5.04 -14.80 24.36
CA GLY A 283 -6.17 -15.68 24.61
C GLY A 283 -6.07 -17.00 23.85
N VAL A 284 -5.78 -16.94 22.54
CA VAL A 284 -5.62 -18.12 21.69
C VAL A 284 -4.46 -19.01 22.14
N GLU A 285 -3.33 -18.43 22.56
CA GLU A 285 -2.18 -19.16 23.09
C GLU A 285 -2.51 -20.03 24.31
N ALA A 286 -3.47 -19.60 25.15
CA ALA A 286 -3.94 -20.43 26.24
C ALA A 286 -4.62 -21.72 25.74
N PHE A 287 -5.50 -21.60 24.74
CA PHE A 287 -6.17 -22.76 24.13
C PHE A 287 -5.21 -23.67 23.37
N VAL A 288 -4.21 -23.11 22.68
CA VAL A 288 -3.17 -23.90 21.99
C VAL A 288 -2.38 -24.74 23.00
N ARG A 289 -2.05 -24.19 24.17
CA ARG A 289 -1.36 -24.95 25.24
C ARG A 289 -2.23 -26.06 25.83
N GLU A 290 -3.55 -25.83 25.92
CA GLU A 290 -4.51 -26.79 26.45
C GLU A 290 -4.89 -27.89 25.44
N ASN A 291 -4.67 -27.66 24.14
CA ASN A 291 -4.99 -28.60 23.05
C ASN A 291 -3.76 -28.80 22.14
N PRO A 292 -2.63 -29.37 22.66
CA PRO A 292 -1.37 -29.47 21.93
C PRO A 292 -1.45 -30.35 20.66
N GLU A 293 -2.46 -31.20 20.55
CA GLU A 293 -2.74 -32.04 19.38
C GLU A 293 -3.47 -31.29 18.24
N ALA A 294 -4.01 -30.11 18.52
CA ALA A 294 -4.81 -29.34 17.58
C ALA A 294 -4.02 -28.16 17.00
N LYS A 295 -3.92 -28.08 15.67
CA LYS A 295 -3.29 -26.96 14.98
C LYS A 295 -4.25 -25.79 14.80
N LEU A 296 -3.74 -24.59 14.53
CA LEU A 296 -4.61 -23.46 14.24
C LEU A 296 -5.24 -23.59 12.85
N LEU A 297 -6.55 -23.31 12.77
CA LEU A 297 -7.31 -23.19 11.53
C LEU A 297 -7.95 -21.81 11.47
N PHE A 298 -7.93 -21.20 10.29
CA PHE A 298 -8.57 -19.92 10.03
C PHE A 298 -9.46 -20.02 8.81
N ASP A 299 -10.53 -19.23 8.76
CA ASP A 299 -11.45 -19.11 7.61
C ASP A 299 -11.43 -17.71 6.99
N ALA A 300 -10.68 -16.79 7.59
CA ALA A 300 -10.53 -15.43 7.11
C ALA A 300 -9.08 -14.97 7.19
N ARG A 301 -8.52 -14.58 6.03
CA ARG A 301 -7.19 -13.94 5.94
C ARG A 301 -7.01 -12.77 6.91
N LYS A 302 -8.07 -12.00 7.19
CA LYS A 302 -8.01 -10.83 8.07
C LYS A 302 -7.78 -11.19 9.54
N VAL A 303 -8.14 -12.42 9.94
CA VAL A 303 -7.93 -12.98 11.28
C VAL A 303 -6.58 -13.69 11.32
N MET A 304 -6.27 -14.50 10.30
CA MET A 304 -5.01 -15.23 10.23
C MET A 304 -3.78 -14.33 10.22
N ALA A 305 -3.73 -13.32 9.34
CA ALA A 305 -2.54 -12.49 9.16
C ALA A 305 -2.02 -11.81 10.45
N PRO A 306 -2.86 -11.13 11.27
CA PRO A 306 -2.39 -10.59 12.53
C PRO A 306 -2.05 -11.68 13.56
N LEU A 307 -2.79 -12.79 13.63
CA LEU A 307 -2.53 -13.83 14.62
C LEU A 307 -1.25 -14.64 14.34
N LEU A 308 -0.89 -14.85 13.07
CA LEU A 308 0.42 -15.40 12.72
C LEU A 308 1.57 -14.51 13.24
N TYR A 309 1.36 -13.20 13.30
CA TYR A 309 2.35 -12.24 13.79
C TYR A 309 2.43 -12.22 15.33
N TYR A 310 1.28 -12.15 16.02
CA TYR A 310 1.25 -11.97 17.47
C TYR A 310 1.40 -13.26 18.29
N ILE A 311 1.07 -14.43 17.74
CA ILE A 311 1.20 -15.72 18.44
C ILE A 311 2.67 -16.19 18.40
N HIS A 312 3.18 -16.62 19.55
CA HIS A 312 4.54 -17.14 19.70
C HIS A 312 4.58 -18.54 20.35
N PRO A 313 5.39 -19.48 19.82
CA PRO A 313 6.16 -19.38 18.57
C PRO A 313 5.23 -19.21 17.34
N HIS A 314 5.73 -18.57 16.28
CA HIS A 314 4.91 -18.30 15.09
C HIS A 314 4.30 -19.60 14.55
N PRO A 315 2.96 -19.68 14.43
CA PRO A 315 2.27 -20.92 14.05
C PRO A 315 2.32 -21.10 12.52
N LEU A 316 3.52 -21.37 12.00
CA LEU A 316 3.77 -21.53 10.56
C LEU A 316 3.16 -22.83 9.98
N ASP A 317 2.68 -23.72 10.84
CA ASP A 317 1.97 -24.94 10.49
C ASP A 317 0.44 -24.78 10.54
N ALA A 318 -0.06 -23.56 10.79
CA ALA A 318 -1.49 -23.25 10.71
C ALA A 318 -2.07 -23.51 9.32
N ALA A 319 -3.37 -23.77 9.28
CA ALA A 319 -4.13 -24.02 8.06
C ALA A 319 -5.15 -22.90 7.80
N MET A 320 -5.46 -22.71 6.52
CA MET A 320 -6.53 -21.88 6.00
C MET A 320 -7.61 -22.79 5.42
N TRP A 321 -8.82 -22.61 5.91
CA TRP A 321 -10.02 -23.17 5.32
C TRP A 321 -10.23 -22.56 3.94
N ASN A 322 -10.29 -23.41 2.93
CA ASN A 322 -10.49 -23.01 1.54
C ASN A 322 -11.37 -24.04 0.85
N GLN A 323 -12.55 -23.63 0.38
CA GLN A 323 -13.39 -24.46 -0.50
C GLN A 323 -13.45 -23.94 -1.93
N ASP A 324 -12.81 -22.80 -2.19
CA ASP A 324 -12.85 -22.20 -3.50
C ASP A 324 -11.93 -22.96 -4.45
N VAL A 325 -12.41 -23.19 -5.68
CA VAL A 325 -11.63 -23.83 -6.76
C VAL A 325 -10.38 -23.00 -7.10
N VAL A 326 -10.45 -21.68 -6.86
CA VAL A 326 -9.36 -20.73 -7.16
C VAL A 326 -9.03 -19.93 -5.92
N PRO A 327 -7.78 -20.04 -5.39
CA PRO A 327 -7.33 -19.23 -4.27
C PRO A 327 -7.47 -17.74 -4.54
N THR A 328 -8.03 -17.02 -3.59
CA THR A 328 -8.24 -15.57 -3.61
C THR A 328 -7.14 -14.81 -2.86
N ASN A 329 -6.36 -15.49 -2.03
CA ASN A 329 -5.24 -14.90 -1.29
C ASN A 329 -4.07 -15.88 -1.06
N HIS A 330 -2.96 -15.35 -0.53
CA HIS A 330 -1.72 -16.10 -0.33
C HIS A 330 -1.86 -17.29 0.64
N PHE A 331 -2.64 -17.15 1.71
CA PHE A 331 -2.78 -18.20 2.70
C PHE A 331 -3.57 -19.40 2.14
N GLU A 332 -4.59 -19.16 1.33
CA GLU A 332 -5.31 -20.23 0.60
C GLU A 332 -4.41 -20.96 -0.39
N MET A 333 -3.35 -20.33 -0.93
CA MET A 333 -2.41 -21.01 -1.85
C MET A 333 -1.41 -21.93 -1.14
N PHE A 334 -0.91 -21.52 0.02
CA PHE A 334 0.26 -22.16 0.67
C PHE A 334 -0.05 -22.83 2.00
N MET A 335 -1.19 -22.51 2.61
CA MET A 335 -1.63 -23.05 3.90
C MET A 335 -2.99 -23.72 3.78
N ASP A 336 -3.38 -24.16 2.59
CA ASP A 336 -4.65 -24.85 2.35
C ASP A 336 -4.77 -26.11 3.24
N ILE A 337 -5.94 -26.30 3.83
CA ILE A 337 -6.26 -27.46 4.68
C ILE A 337 -6.35 -28.79 3.90
N LYS A 338 -6.57 -28.76 2.58
CA LYS A 338 -6.92 -29.95 1.77
C LYS A 338 -6.06 -31.19 2.00
N ASP A 339 -4.77 -31.02 2.25
CA ASP A 339 -3.79 -32.11 2.41
C ASP A 339 -3.60 -32.54 3.89
N ARG A 340 -4.52 -32.14 4.79
CA ARG A 340 -4.44 -32.33 6.24
C ARG A 340 -5.50 -33.29 6.80
N VAL A 341 -5.94 -34.26 5.99
CA VAL A 341 -6.94 -35.26 6.40
C VAL A 341 -6.46 -36.01 7.65
N GLY A 342 -7.35 -36.21 8.62
CA GLY A 342 -7.03 -36.85 9.90
C GLY A 342 -6.59 -35.89 11.00
N GLU A 343 -6.21 -34.66 10.67
CA GLU A 343 -5.74 -33.68 11.66
C GLU A 343 -6.91 -33.01 12.38
N SER A 344 -6.66 -32.58 13.63
CA SER A 344 -7.59 -31.79 14.44
C SER A 344 -7.11 -30.35 14.55
N PHE A 345 -8.06 -29.42 14.71
CA PHE A 345 -7.78 -28.00 14.66
C PHE A 345 -8.55 -27.19 15.70
N LEU A 346 -7.98 -26.04 16.05
CA LEU A 346 -8.67 -24.93 16.68
C LEU A 346 -9.03 -23.91 15.60
N LEU A 347 -10.30 -23.87 15.20
CA LEU A 347 -10.81 -22.83 14.32
C LEU A 347 -10.91 -21.51 15.09
N ILE A 348 -10.20 -20.49 14.60
CA ILE A 348 -10.25 -19.12 15.11
C ILE A 348 -10.97 -18.25 14.08
N THR A 349 -12.16 -17.78 14.42
CA THR A 349 -13.05 -17.10 13.46
C THR A 349 -13.82 -15.93 14.07
N GLU A 350 -14.19 -14.95 13.24
CA GLU A 350 -15.16 -13.90 13.60
C GLU A 350 -16.62 -14.37 13.39
N GLU A 351 -16.83 -15.47 12.66
CA GLU A 351 -18.16 -16.00 12.33
C GLU A 351 -18.95 -16.40 13.59
N PRO A 352 -20.30 -16.30 13.58
CA PRO A 352 -21.13 -16.65 14.72
C PRO A 352 -21.19 -18.14 15.03
N ASN A 353 -20.84 -18.99 14.06
CA ASN A 353 -20.85 -20.44 14.15
C ASN A 353 -19.85 -21.05 13.16
N ALA A 354 -19.59 -22.35 13.29
CA ALA A 354 -18.71 -23.11 12.42
C ALA A 354 -19.45 -23.97 11.38
N ASN A 355 -20.70 -23.63 11.03
CA ASN A 355 -21.55 -24.48 10.17
C ASN A 355 -20.95 -24.70 8.77
N HIS A 356 -20.16 -23.74 8.28
CA HIS A 356 -19.55 -23.80 6.96
C HIS A 356 -18.41 -24.84 6.89
N ILE A 357 -17.78 -25.20 8.02
CA ILE A 357 -16.76 -26.26 8.08
C ILE A 357 -17.30 -27.57 8.68
N ALA A 358 -18.31 -27.51 9.54
CA ALA A 358 -18.75 -28.63 10.37
C ALA A 358 -19.00 -29.96 9.62
N PRO A 359 -19.58 -29.98 8.39
CA PRO A 359 -19.78 -31.23 7.65
C PRO A 359 -18.49 -32.01 7.35
N TRP A 360 -17.34 -31.33 7.32
CA TRP A 360 -16.05 -31.87 6.90
C TRP A 360 -15.17 -32.33 8.06
N PHE A 361 -15.70 -32.30 9.27
CA PHE A 361 -15.02 -32.76 10.49
C PHE A 361 -15.86 -33.83 11.17
N GLU A 362 -15.23 -34.69 11.97
CA GLU A 362 -15.93 -35.66 12.79
C GLU A 362 -16.86 -34.98 13.80
N SER A 363 -16.34 -33.96 14.47
CA SER A 363 -17.11 -33.10 15.38
C SER A 363 -16.55 -31.70 15.37
N VAL A 364 -17.43 -30.70 15.51
CA VAL A 364 -17.04 -29.31 15.76
C VAL A 364 -17.82 -28.79 16.96
N GLU A 365 -17.11 -28.32 17.97
CA GLU A 365 -17.71 -27.74 19.17
C GLU A 365 -17.11 -26.38 19.48
N GLN A 366 -17.93 -25.46 19.99
CA GLN A 366 -17.43 -24.17 20.42
C GLN A 366 -16.80 -24.32 21.80
N LEU A 367 -15.52 -23.95 21.92
CA LEU A 367 -14.82 -23.92 23.20
C LEU A 367 -15.08 -22.62 23.94
N ASP A 368 -14.93 -21.49 23.24
CA ASP A 368 -15.03 -20.18 23.87
C ASP A 368 -15.33 -19.05 22.87
N ARG A 369 -15.60 -17.87 23.43
CA ARG A 369 -15.71 -16.59 22.73
C ARG A 369 -14.81 -15.56 23.42
N LEU A 370 -13.71 -15.23 22.76
CA LEU A 370 -12.85 -14.12 23.14
C LEU A 370 -13.47 -12.80 22.68
N ARG A 371 -13.71 -11.90 23.63
CA ARG A 371 -14.15 -10.53 23.35
C ARG A 371 -13.08 -9.57 23.85
N VAL A 372 -12.49 -8.81 22.94
CA VAL A 372 -11.57 -7.72 23.28
C VAL A 372 -12.34 -6.41 23.27
N THR A 373 -12.52 -5.85 24.47
CA THR A 373 -13.22 -4.57 24.63
C THR A 373 -12.34 -3.44 24.15
N MET A 374 -12.75 -2.80 23.06
CA MET A 374 -12.05 -1.68 22.45
C MET A 374 -12.87 -0.39 22.50
N TYR A 375 -14.20 -0.50 22.60
CA TYR A 375 -15.10 0.64 22.54
C TYR A 375 -16.14 0.60 23.65
N ALA A 376 -16.82 1.72 23.86
CA ALA A 376 -17.95 1.78 24.79
C ALA A 376 -19.13 0.91 24.32
N ARG A 377 -19.25 0.71 23.00
CA ARG A 377 -20.28 -0.10 22.35
C ARG A 377 -19.82 -1.53 22.13
N PRO A 378 -20.44 -2.53 22.78
CA PRO A 378 -20.08 -3.95 22.64
C PRO A 378 -20.06 -4.50 21.21
N GLU A 379 -20.93 -3.98 20.34
CA GLU A 379 -21.04 -4.38 18.94
C GLU A 379 -19.82 -3.98 18.08
N ASP A 380 -19.03 -3.02 18.55
CA ASP A 380 -17.86 -2.54 17.82
C ASP A 380 -16.57 -3.30 18.22
N ASP A 381 -16.62 -4.07 19.30
CA ASP A 381 -15.53 -4.86 19.84
C ASP A 381 -15.07 -5.97 18.89
N LEU A 382 -13.81 -6.40 19.08
CA LEU A 382 -13.27 -7.54 18.36
C LEU A 382 -13.77 -8.82 19.04
N ASN A 383 -14.53 -9.60 18.28
CA ASN A 383 -15.17 -10.81 18.78
C ASN A 383 -14.65 -12.00 17.98
N ILE A 384 -13.89 -12.86 18.66
CA ILE A 384 -13.30 -14.06 18.10
C ILE A 384 -13.92 -15.27 18.80
N ARG A 385 -14.31 -16.28 18.04
CA ARG A 385 -14.77 -17.55 18.56
C ARG A 385 -13.74 -18.62 18.27
N ILE A 386 -13.64 -19.55 19.22
CA ILE A 386 -12.73 -20.68 19.15
C ILE A 386 -13.58 -21.94 19.11
N PHE A 387 -13.39 -22.73 18.06
CA PHE A 387 -14.02 -24.04 17.94
C PHE A 387 -12.95 -25.13 17.89
N ARG A 388 -13.21 -26.25 18.55
CA ARG A 388 -12.43 -27.47 18.35
C ARG A 388 -13.06 -28.27 17.23
N ALA A 389 -12.33 -28.44 16.14
CA ALA A 389 -12.72 -29.21 14.98
C ALA A 389 -11.87 -30.49 14.92
N VAL A 390 -12.49 -31.64 15.15
CA VAL A 390 -11.79 -32.92 15.32
C VAL A 390 -11.80 -33.69 14.00
N ASN A 391 -10.64 -34.23 13.63
CA ASN A 391 -10.47 -35.20 12.55
C ASN A 391 -11.07 -34.72 11.20
N PHE A 392 -10.31 -33.89 10.49
CA PHE A 392 -10.68 -33.40 9.16
C PHE A 392 -10.88 -34.57 8.19
N LYS A 393 -12.06 -34.68 7.60
CA LYS A 393 -12.48 -35.77 6.71
C LYS A 393 -11.98 -35.60 5.27
N GLY A 394 -11.46 -34.42 4.92
CA GLY A 394 -11.26 -34.02 3.52
C GLY A 394 -12.57 -33.59 2.87
N TYR A 395 -12.49 -32.96 1.71
CA TYR A 395 -13.65 -32.60 0.89
C TYR A 395 -13.62 -33.15 -0.53
#